data_AF-A0A497K2Q0-F1
#
_entry.id   AF-A0A497K2Q0-F1
#
_cell.length_a   1.000
_cell.length_b   1.000
_cell.length_c   1.000
_cell.angle_alpha   90.00
_cell.angle_beta   90.00
_cell.angle_gamma   90.00
#
_symmetry.space_group_name_H-M   'P 1'
#
loop_
_entity.id
_entity.type
_entity.pdbx_description
1 polymer ?
#
loop_
_entity_poly.entity_id
_entity_poly.type
_entity_poly.pdbx_seq_one_letter_code
_entity_poly.pdbx_strand_id
1 'polypeptide(L)' 'MKIDVKDVVLQTNLPHPLVKRGKVRDIYEVNGDLLIVSTDRISAFDVVLPNGIPYKGEALNLLSAYW' A
#
# COMPACT_ATOMS: atom_id res chain seq x y z
N MET A 1 -21.10 -1.19 -9.97
CA MET A 1 -20.10 -1.04 -8.89
C MET A 1 -19.85 0.44 -8.70
N LYS A 2 -20.29 1.04 -7.59
CA LYS A 2 -19.94 2.43 -7.26
C LYS A 2 -18.63 2.39 -6.50
N ILE A 3 -17.59 3.01 -7.03
CA ILE A 3 -16.31 3.18 -6.34
C ILE A 3 -16.48 4.37 -5.39
N ASP A 4 -16.43 4.12 -4.08
CA ASP A 4 -16.41 5.19 -3.09
C ASP A 4 -14.95 5.60 -2.86
N VAL A 5 -14.68 6.90 -2.92
CA VAL A 5 -13.32 7.47 -2.74
C VAL A 5 -12.83 7.25 -1.30
N LYS A 6 -13.73 6.91 -0.36
CA LYS A 6 -13.41 6.59 1.02
C LYS A 6 -12.54 5.34 1.21
N ASP A 7 -12.41 4.48 0.20
CA ASP A 7 -11.67 3.22 0.31
C ASP A 7 -10.17 3.34 -0.03
N VAL A 8 -9.67 4.54 -0.34
CA VAL A 8 -8.27 4.74 -0.76
C VAL A 8 -7.32 4.64 0.43
N VAL A 9 -6.39 3.68 0.39
CA VAL A 9 -5.38 3.50 1.43
C VAL A 9 -4.09 4.23 1.05
N LEU A 10 -3.91 5.44 1.58
CA LEU A 10 -2.67 6.22 1.38
C LEU A 10 -1.57 5.85 2.39
N GLN A 11 -1.96 5.49 3.60
CA GLN A 11 -1.05 5.14 4.68
C GLN A 11 -1.72 4.14 5.62
N THR A 12 -0.96 3.19 6.14
CA THR A 12 -1.44 2.30 7.20
C THR A 12 -0.93 2.71 8.57
N ASN A 13 -1.68 2.36 9.60
CA ASN A 13 -1.28 2.48 11.01
C ASN A 13 -1.67 1.20 11.75
N LEU A 14 -0.84 0.17 11.61
CA LEU A 14 -1.06 -1.13 12.22
C LEU A 14 -0.31 -1.22 13.56
N PRO A 15 -0.78 -2.03 14.53
CA PRO A 15 -0.16 -2.17 15.85
C PRO A 15 1.09 -3.07 15.82
N HIS A 16 2.01 -2.81 14.89
CA HIS A 16 3.26 -3.54 14.68
C HIS A 16 4.41 -2.56 14.44
N PRO A 17 5.67 -2.92 14.75
CA PRO A 17 6.83 -2.08 14.45
C PRO A 17 6.90 -1.72 12.96
N LEU A 18 6.88 -0.43 12.64
CA LEU A 18 7.06 0.06 11.27
C LEU A 18 8.55 -0.04 10.91
N VAL A 19 8.86 -0.86 9.92
CA VAL A 19 10.23 -1.03 9.40
C VAL A 19 10.56 0.07 8.40
N LYS A 20 9.66 0.30 7.42
CA LYS A 20 9.88 1.28 6.36
C LYS A 20 8.58 1.70 5.70
N ARG A 21 8.50 2.98 5.36
CA ARG A 21 7.51 3.53 4.43
C ARG A 21 8.20 3.89 3.11
N GLY A 22 7.92 3.11 2.08
CA GLY A 22 8.38 3.38 0.71
C GLY A 22 7.44 4.32 -0.05
N LYS A 23 7.69 4.50 -1.35
CA LYS A 23 6.82 5.29 -2.24
C LYS A 23 5.39 4.74 -2.31
N VAL A 24 5.26 3.40 -2.35
CA VAL A 24 3.97 2.73 -2.58
C VAL A 24 3.68 1.56 -1.62
N ARG A 25 4.58 1.25 -0.68
CA ARG A 25 4.43 0.16 0.29
C ARG A 25 4.76 0.62 1.70
N ASP A 26 3.99 0.14 2.68
CA ASP A 26 4.31 0.21 4.10
C ASP A 26 4.75 -1.18 4.55
N ILE A 27 5.85 -1.27 5.30
CA ILE A 27 6.46 -2.53 5.74
C ILE A 27 6.51 -2.55 7.25
N TYR A 28 5.98 -3.61 7.84
CA TYR A 28 5.98 -3.86 9.28
C TYR A 28 6.70 -5.16 9.61
N GLU A 29 7.25 -5.25 10.82
CA GLU A 29 7.75 -6.49 11.38
C GLU A 29 6.65 -7.16 12.20
N VAL A 30 6.37 -8.43 11.94
CA VAL A 30 5.34 -9.21 12.63
C VAL A 30 5.92 -10.59 12.94
N ASN A 31 6.14 -10.88 14.22
CA ASN A 31 6.63 -12.18 14.69
C ASN A 31 7.95 -12.64 14.02
N GLY A 32 8.85 -11.71 13.70
CA GLY A 32 10.12 -11.99 13.00
C GLY A 32 10.02 -12.02 11.48
N ASP A 33 8.81 -11.94 10.91
CA ASP A 33 8.56 -11.84 9.48
C ASP A 33 8.26 -10.40 9.05
N LEU A 34 8.29 -10.15 7.73
CA LEU A 34 7.90 -8.86 7.15
C LEU A 34 6.47 -8.91 6.60
N LEU A 35 5.60 -8.06 7.15
CA LEU A 35 4.31 -7.73 6.55
C LEU A 35 4.49 -6.59 5.55
N ILE A 36 4.29 -6.89 4.27
CA ILE A 36 4.40 -5.91 3.18
C ILE A 36 3.00 -5.51 2.73
N VAL A 37 2.62 -4.25 2.98
CA VAL A 37 1.31 -3.71 2.57
C VAL A 37 1.48 -2.85 1.32
N SER A 38 0.89 -3.28 0.20
CA SER A 38 0.79 -2.47 -1.02
C SER A 38 -0.32 -1.43 -0.87
N THR A 39 0.05 -0.14 -0.87
CA THR A 39 -0.89 0.99 -0.73
C THR A 39 -1.42 1.46 -2.08
N ASP A 40 -2.45 2.30 -2.05
CA ASP A 40 -3.03 2.95 -3.24
C ASP A 40 -2.23 4.16 -3.73
N ARG A 41 -1.18 4.55 -2.99
CA ARG A 41 -0.22 5.57 -3.45
C ARG A 41 0.38 5.17 -4.79
N ILE A 42 0.61 6.17 -5.61
CA ILE A 42 1.28 6.07 -6.90
C ILE A 42 2.37 7.12 -6.99
N SER A 43 3.46 6.81 -7.68
CA SER A 43 4.55 7.73 -7.92
C SER A 43 4.87 7.84 -9.40
N ALA A 44 5.20 9.05 -9.85
CA ALA A 44 5.69 9.33 -11.18
C ALA A 44 6.84 10.34 -11.07
N PHE A 45 7.87 10.22 -11.93
CA PHE A 45 9.04 11.11 -11.93
C PHE A 45 9.65 11.28 -10.52
N ASP A 46 9.81 10.16 -9.81
CA ASP A 46 10.32 10.09 -8.44
C ASP A 46 9.50 10.79 -7.33
N VAL A 47 8.34 11.36 -7.66
CA VAL A 47 7.45 12.03 -6.70
C VAL A 47 6.22 11.15 -6.41
N VAL A 48 5.83 11.04 -5.14
CA VAL A 48 4.56 10.42 -4.73
C VAL A 48 3.43 11.43 -4.93
N LEU A 49 2.38 11.05 -5.65
CA LEU A 49 1.25 11.94 -5.93
C LEU A 49 0.36 12.12 -4.68
N PRO A 50 -0.34 13.26 -4.54
CA PRO A 50 -1.14 13.56 -3.35
C PRO A 50 -2.39 12.66 -3.22
N ASN A 51 -2.91 12.15 -4.34
CA ASN A 51 -4.04 11.24 -4.39
C ASN A 51 -3.61 9.81 -4.76
N GLY A 52 -4.35 8.83 -4.24
CA GLY A 52 -4.18 7.42 -4.56
C GLY A 52 -5.10 6.99 -5.68
N ILE A 53 -4.85 5.79 -6.20
CA ILE A 53 -5.73 5.10 -7.15
C ILE A 53 -6.49 4.02 -6.37
N PRO A 54 -7.82 4.13 -6.19
CA PRO A 54 -8.60 3.15 -5.44
C PRO A 54 -8.34 1.71 -5.92
N TYR A 55 -8.17 0.78 -4.98
CA TYR A 55 -7.93 -0.65 -5.21
C TYR A 55 -6.64 -1.01 -5.96
N LYS A 56 -5.75 -0.05 -6.23
CA LYS A 56 -4.45 -0.33 -6.86
C LYS A 56 -3.63 -1.28 -5.97
N GLY A 57 -3.57 -1.00 -4.67
CA GLY A 57 -2.81 -1.81 -3.71
C GLY A 57 -3.27 -3.27 -3.73
N GLU A 58 -4.58 -3.49 -3.72
CA GLU A 58 -5.22 -4.79 -3.80
C GLU A 58 -4.91 -5.52 -5.10
N ALA A 59 -5.15 -4.87 -6.25
CA ALA A 59 -4.91 -5.45 -7.57
C ALA A 59 -3.44 -5.88 -7.75
N LEU A 60 -2.49 -5.04 -7.29
CA LEU A 60 -1.07 -5.36 -7.34
C LEU A 60 -0.69 -6.49 -6.38
N ASN A 61 -1.32 -6.57 -5.21
CA ASN A 61 -1.07 -7.66 -4.27
C ASN A 61 -1.54 -9.00 -4.84
N LEU A 62 -2.73 -9.04 -5.45
CA LEU A 62 -3.27 -10.23 -6.12
C LEU A 62 -2.38 -10.65 -7.31
N LEU A 63 -1.93 -9.68 -8.11
CA LEU A 63 -1.02 -9.94 -9.23
C LEU A 63 0.31 -10.53 -8.74
N SER A 64 0.89 -9.99 -7.68
CA SER A 64 2.11 -10.51 -7.07
C SER A 64 1.93 -11.85 -6.35
N ALA A 65 0.72 -12.22 -5.91
CA ALA A 65 0.45 -13.53 -5.35
C ALA A 65 0.32 -14.61 -6.45
N TYR A 66 -0.09 -14.21 -7.66
CA TYR A 66 -0.21 -15.11 -8.81
C TYR A 66 1.14 -15.44 -9.44
N TRP A 67 2.05 -14.46 -9.57
CA TRP A 67 3.38 -14.61 -10.16
C TRP A 67 4.44 -14.97 -9.13
#